data_AF-A0A0F2TKX9-F1
#
_entry.id   AF-A0A0F2TKX9-F1
#
_cell.length_a   1.000
_cell.length_b   1.000
_cell.length_c   1.000
_cell.angle_alpha   90.00
_cell.angle_beta   90.00
_cell.angle_gamma   90.00
#
_symmetry.space_group_name_H-M   'P 1'
#
loop_
_entity.id
_entity.type
_entity.pdbx_description
1 polymer ?
#
loop_
_entity_poly.entity_id
_entity_poly.type
_entity_poly.pdbx_seq_one_letter_code
_entity_poly.pdbx_strand_id
1 'polypeptide(L)'
;MITLASTPALVSALRELGDRPAVVVGSRAISGIGLLLGVSPPGGLPRALAERVAQHAALAPSAARTAEQRLRHWAGVLGPLPIRHTVLHPATDLAVELGLATLLAGGTVHCGDPEQQPDELLAALAATGATHLSLPSALLWRLSRQPGLGDHDLGTLRLILHVGPEPRQDDVYEAVEALGAVLAHVRAPHSEDEDADRRLRADAEAAEAAAWKHSIGVTAEHVRDFGAHLDRAVLASLLLTLQQYGVLTDPAQSHHEAEILATARVTPAERPRVRRWLDALARHGLISRQDDGARQEDGARQDGDAQPHDSGTQGPSYLGAPALAATDVRESWRPAAESWADGLGPANALDRVRRGAARLPKLISGEEAPRPGAAPVRWAASRGYLGAALGALVRATAEAHTGPAPLRVLELDRDGAETTVARALTARPRPDAEHHLSPDGDRYDLVVATATGRPEEEAAALTALLAPGGRLLLLAPTAEQLDLLVTGDARGLAAEPAEAWRAALTAAGCPTVLALPADGHPMGLLGQRLFAARVG
;
A
#
# COMPACT_ATOMS: atom_id res chain seq x y z
N MET A 1 36.21 -23.86 41.79
CA MET A 1 36.45 -23.44 40.40
C MET A 1 35.94 -22.01 40.28
N ILE A 2 36.83 -21.02 40.40
CA ILE A 2 36.44 -19.60 40.36
C ILE A 2 36.13 -19.27 38.90
N THR A 3 34.86 -19.06 38.56
CA THR A 3 34.45 -18.55 37.26
C THR A 3 35.02 -17.14 37.11
N LEU A 4 36.12 -17.02 36.36
CA LEU A 4 36.65 -15.72 35.95
C LEU A 4 35.51 -14.95 35.25
N ALA A 5 35.16 -13.79 35.80
CA ALA A 5 34.15 -12.93 35.21
C ALA A 5 34.60 -12.56 33.78
N SER A 6 33.85 -13.04 32.78
CA SER A 6 34.09 -12.68 31.39
C SER A 6 33.94 -11.17 31.24
N THR A 7 35.01 -10.49 30.85
CA THR A 7 34.98 -9.06 30.53
C THR A 7 34.01 -8.84 29.35
N PRO A 8 33.20 -7.76 29.36
CA PRO A 8 32.36 -7.40 28.21
C PRO A 8 33.18 -7.33 26.91
N ALA A 9 32.63 -7.80 25.79
CA ALA A 9 33.35 -7.84 24.52
C ALA A 9 33.72 -6.44 24.03
N LEU A 10 32.86 -5.44 24.26
CA LEU A 10 33.16 -4.05 23.90
C LEU A 10 34.38 -3.51 24.66
N VAL A 11 34.51 -3.84 25.94
CA VAL A 11 35.66 -3.44 26.77
C VAL A 11 36.93 -4.12 26.28
N SER A 12 36.85 -5.40 25.92
CA SER A 12 37.98 -6.13 25.33
C SER A 12 38.42 -5.52 24.00
N ALA A 13 37.48 -5.21 23.10
CA ALA A 13 37.78 -4.56 21.82
C ALA A 13 38.45 -3.18 21.98
N LEU A 14 37.99 -2.37 22.93
CA LEU A 14 38.60 -1.07 23.25
C LEU A 14 40.02 -1.22 23.83
N ARG A 15 40.28 -2.27 24.61
CA ARG A 15 41.64 -2.59 25.09
C ARG A 15 42.56 -3.01 23.94
N GLU A 16 42.05 -3.79 22.98
CA GLU A 16 42.79 -4.19 21.78
C GLU A 16 43.05 -3.03 20.81
N LEU A 17 42.18 -2.03 20.77
CA LEU A 17 42.46 -0.76 20.10
C LEU A 17 43.66 -0.05 20.76
N GLY A 18 43.76 -0.08 22.09
CA GLY A 18 44.90 0.45 22.82
C GLY A 18 45.02 1.96 22.63
N ASP A 19 46.19 2.41 22.19
CA ASP A 19 46.49 3.81 21.85
C ASP A 19 46.02 4.22 20.44
N ARG A 20 45.48 3.28 19.65
CA ARG A 20 44.95 3.61 18.32
C ARG A 20 43.70 4.50 18.43
N PRO A 21 43.47 5.42 17.47
CA PRO A 21 42.26 6.21 17.42
C PRO A 21 40.99 5.35 17.37
N ALA A 22 40.14 5.51 18.38
CA ALA A 22 38.83 4.87 18.47
C ALA A 22 37.73 5.82 17.98
N VAL A 23 37.75 7.07 18.46
CA VAL A 23 36.81 8.13 18.06
C VAL A 23 37.58 9.36 17.61
N VAL A 24 37.23 9.90 16.44
CA VAL A 24 37.85 11.09 15.83
C VAL A 24 36.79 12.16 15.61
N VAL A 25 37.11 13.40 16.01
CA VAL A 25 36.25 14.58 15.89
C VAL A 25 37.10 15.75 15.39
N GLY A 26 36.92 16.13 14.12
CA GLY A 26 37.82 17.09 13.47
C GLY A 26 39.28 16.61 13.56
N SER A 27 40.16 17.44 14.13
CA SER A 27 41.58 17.09 14.34
C SER A 27 41.88 16.33 15.64
N ARG A 28 40.88 16.09 16.49
CA ARG A 28 41.06 15.43 17.78
C ARG A 28 40.75 13.93 17.68
N ALA A 29 41.65 13.10 18.20
CA ALA A 29 41.48 11.66 18.30
C ALA A 29 41.50 11.21 19.76
N ILE A 30 40.62 10.28 20.10
CA ILE A 30 40.56 9.63 21.41
C ILE A 30 40.88 8.16 21.21
N SER A 31 41.82 7.63 21.99
CA SER A 31 42.21 6.22 21.92
C SER A 31 41.19 5.30 22.60
N GLY A 32 41.27 4.00 22.31
CA GLY A 32 40.43 3.01 22.99
C GLY A 32 40.61 3.03 24.51
N ILE A 33 41.85 3.16 24.99
CA ILE A 33 42.16 3.34 26.41
C ILE A 33 41.57 4.65 26.95
N GLY A 34 41.67 5.75 26.20
CA GLY A 34 41.10 7.04 26.58
C GLY A 34 39.60 6.96 26.85
N LEU A 35 38.83 6.28 25.99
CA LEU A 35 37.39 6.08 26.19
C LEU A 35 37.09 5.26 27.44
N LEU A 36 37.86 4.20 27.72
CA LEU A 36 37.69 3.39 28.93
C LEU A 36 38.01 4.15 30.22
N LEU A 37 38.92 5.13 30.16
CA LEU A 37 39.24 6.04 31.26
C LEU A 37 38.26 7.21 31.39
N GLY A 38 37.22 7.25 30.56
CA GLY A 38 36.18 8.28 30.62
C GLY A 38 36.58 9.61 29.99
N VAL A 39 37.59 9.63 29.11
CA VAL A 39 37.92 10.85 28.34
C VAL A 39 36.73 11.17 27.43
N SER A 40 36.00 12.24 27.78
CA SER A 40 34.81 12.66 27.07
C SER A 40 35.09 13.87 26.16
N PRO A 41 34.87 13.75 24.84
CA PRO A 41 34.95 14.87 23.91
C PRO A 41 33.80 15.89 24.13
N PRO A 42 33.96 17.14 23.65
CA PRO A 42 32.92 18.15 23.77
C PRO A 42 31.71 17.83 22.87
N GLY A 43 30.53 17.67 23.48
CA GLY A 43 29.22 17.70 22.82
C GLY A 43 28.88 16.55 21.86
N GLY A 44 27.61 16.46 21.49
CA GLY A 44 27.11 15.61 20.40
C GLY A 44 27.33 14.10 20.56
N LEU A 45 27.44 13.42 19.41
CA LEU A 45 27.64 11.98 19.30
C LEU A 45 28.91 11.48 20.03
N PRO A 46 30.07 12.16 19.94
CA PRO A 46 31.28 11.75 20.63
C PRO A 46 31.10 11.61 22.16
N ARG A 47 30.39 12.56 22.78
CA ARG A 47 30.07 12.52 24.21
C ARG A 47 29.12 11.36 24.54
N ALA A 48 28.07 11.20 23.75
CA ALA A 48 27.10 10.12 23.94
C ALA A 48 27.73 8.72 23.82
N LEU A 49 28.70 8.54 22.91
CA LEU A 49 29.50 7.33 22.80
C LEU A 49 30.31 7.07 24.07
N ALA A 50 31.03 8.07 24.58
CA ALA A 50 31.82 7.93 25.80
C ALA A 50 30.95 7.58 27.02
N GLU A 51 29.80 8.23 27.17
CA GLU A 51 28.82 7.94 28.23
C GLU A 51 28.28 6.51 28.12
N ARG A 52 27.93 6.05 26.91
CA ARG A 52 27.41 4.69 26.70
C ARG A 52 28.51 3.63 26.88
N VAL A 53 29.76 3.90 26.50
CA VAL A 53 30.91 3.01 26.83
C VAL A 53 31.06 2.85 28.34
N ALA A 54 30.99 3.94 29.10
CA ALA A 54 31.07 3.89 30.57
C ALA A 54 29.92 3.08 31.18
N GLN A 55 28.69 3.25 30.67
CA GLN A 55 27.53 2.45 31.07
C GLN A 55 27.75 0.96 30.80
N HIS A 56 28.22 0.59 29.60
CA HIS A 56 28.51 -0.80 29.25
C HIS A 56 29.61 -1.41 30.12
N ALA A 57 30.66 -0.65 30.44
CA ALA A 57 31.74 -1.10 31.31
C ALA A 57 31.28 -1.39 32.74
N ALA A 58 30.19 -0.76 33.19
CA ALA A 58 29.60 -0.95 34.51
C ALA A 58 28.57 -2.11 34.58
N LEU A 59 28.16 -2.70 33.45
CA LEU A 59 27.17 -3.77 33.42
C LEU A 59 27.71 -5.09 33.99
N ALA A 60 26.84 -5.85 34.66
CA ALA A 60 27.14 -7.24 35.00
C ALA A 60 27.30 -8.09 33.71
N PRO A 61 28.12 -9.16 33.70
CA PRO A 61 28.44 -9.91 32.47
C PRO A 61 27.23 -10.46 31.70
N SER A 62 26.15 -10.87 32.39
CA SER A 62 24.91 -11.33 31.73
C SER A 62 24.18 -10.19 31.02
N ALA A 63 24.00 -9.06 31.69
CA ALA A 63 23.39 -7.86 31.12
C ALA A 63 24.22 -7.28 29.97
N ALA A 64 25.56 -7.30 30.11
CA ALA A 64 26.48 -6.89 29.06
C ALA A 64 26.32 -7.77 27.80
N ARG A 65 26.22 -9.10 27.94
CA ARG A 65 25.99 -10.00 26.79
C ARG A 65 24.66 -9.71 26.08
N THR A 66 23.59 -9.47 26.82
CA THR A 66 22.29 -9.10 26.25
C THR A 66 22.38 -7.76 25.51
N ALA A 67 23.01 -6.75 26.12
CA ALA A 67 23.20 -5.44 25.49
C ALA A 67 24.11 -5.51 24.24
N GLU A 68 25.12 -6.39 24.25
CA GLU A 68 26.06 -6.57 23.13
C GLU A 68 25.50 -7.40 21.98
N GLN A 69 24.43 -8.18 22.18
CA GLN A 69 23.86 -9.00 21.11
C GLN A 69 23.47 -8.14 19.90
N ARG A 70 22.91 -6.96 20.16
CA ARG A 70 22.56 -5.97 19.13
C ARG A 70 23.79 -5.34 18.48
N LEU A 71 24.81 -5.00 19.26
CA LEU A 71 26.07 -4.48 18.74
C LEU A 71 26.77 -5.50 17.82
N ARG A 72 26.70 -6.80 18.15
CA ARG A 72 27.25 -7.87 17.30
C ARG A 72 26.49 -8.03 15.98
N HIS A 73 25.17 -7.87 16.00
CA HIS A 73 24.39 -7.83 14.77
C HIS A 73 24.87 -6.69 13.86
N TRP A 74 24.97 -5.47 14.40
CA TRP A 74 25.48 -4.32 13.64
C TRP A 74 26.92 -4.48 13.19
N ALA A 75 27.81 -5.03 14.03
CA ALA A 75 29.18 -5.34 13.64
C ALA A 75 29.22 -6.34 12.47
N GLY A 76 28.29 -7.30 12.42
CA GLY A 76 28.12 -8.21 11.29
C GLY A 76 27.65 -7.50 10.01
N VAL A 77 26.75 -6.52 10.13
CA VAL A 77 26.28 -5.69 9.00
C VAL A 77 27.41 -4.83 8.44
N LEU A 78 28.27 -4.27 9.30
CA LEU A 78 29.46 -3.51 8.89
C LEU A 78 30.54 -4.38 8.23
N GLY A 79 30.41 -5.71 8.28
CA GLY A 79 31.31 -6.61 7.55
C GLY A 79 32.75 -6.63 8.09
N PRO A 80 33.72 -7.06 7.26
CA PRO A 80 35.08 -7.30 7.71
C PRO A 80 35.93 -6.00 7.80
N LEU A 81 36.94 -6.02 8.68
CA LEU A 81 37.95 -4.97 8.82
C LEU A 81 38.77 -4.74 7.53
N PRO A 82 39.32 -3.53 7.31
CA PRO A 82 39.29 -2.36 8.20
C PRO A 82 38.00 -1.52 8.08
N ILE A 83 37.42 -1.16 9.24
CA ILE A 83 36.23 -0.30 9.33
C ILE A 83 36.68 1.09 9.77
N ARG A 84 36.63 2.06 8.84
CA ARG A 84 36.70 3.50 9.11
C ARG A 84 35.33 4.07 8.87
N HIS A 85 34.55 4.24 9.93
CA HIS A 85 33.14 4.56 9.85
C HIS A 85 32.92 6.03 10.16
N THR A 86 32.50 6.80 9.16
CA THR A 86 32.03 8.17 9.39
C THR A 86 30.55 8.17 9.71
N VAL A 87 30.18 8.73 10.85
CA VAL A 87 28.78 8.86 11.28
C VAL A 87 28.39 10.33 11.19
N LEU A 88 27.53 10.65 10.22
CA LEU A 88 26.94 11.96 9.96
C LEU A 88 25.50 11.98 10.48
N HIS A 89 25.32 11.72 11.78
CA HIS A 89 24.02 11.77 12.44
C HIS A 89 24.08 12.68 13.66
N PRO A 90 22.95 13.33 14.02
CA PRO A 90 22.79 13.84 15.38
C PRO A 90 22.93 12.70 16.39
N ALA A 91 23.15 13.03 17.67
CA ALA A 91 23.37 12.06 18.74
C ALA A 91 22.10 11.26 19.11
N THR A 92 21.60 10.46 18.17
CA THR A 92 20.49 9.52 18.36
C THR A 92 20.99 8.20 18.91
N ASP A 93 20.10 7.40 19.49
CA ASP A 93 20.47 6.06 19.99
C ASP A 93 21.03 5.17 18.88
N LEU A 94 20.49 5.23 17.66
CA LEU A 94 21.03 4.48 16.53
C LEU A 94 22.45 4.92 16.16
N ALA A 95 22.71 6.23 16.12
CA ALA A 95 24.05 6.74 15.82
C ALA A 95 25.08 6.29 16.87
N VAL A 96 24.68 6.28 18.14
CA VAL A 96 25.48 5.73 19.25
C VAL A 96 25.71 4.23 19.05
N GLU A 97 24.67 3.46 18.75
CA GLU A 97 24.79 2.01 18.52
C GLU A 97 25.72 1.66 17.36
N LEU A 98 25.60 2.35 16.23
CA LEU A 98 26.46 2.13 15.06
C LEU A 98 27.92 2.49 15.37
N GLY A 99 28.15 3.56 16.14
CA GLY A 99 29.48 3.90 16.64
C GLY A 99 30.03 2.81 17.57
N LEU A 100 29.25 2.33 18.53
CA LEU A 100 29.67 1.25 19.43
C LEU A 100 29.92 -0.08 18.71
N ALA A 101 29.09 -0.43 17.73
CA ALA A 101 29.27 -1.62 16.90
C ALA A 101 30.56 -1.54 16.09
N THR A 102 30.90 -0.35 15.60
CA THR A 102 32.19 -0.09 14.93
C THR A 102 33.36 -0.33 15.87
N LEU A 103 33.29 0.21 17.09
CA LEU A 103 34.32 0.02 18.11
C LEU A 103 34.45 -1.44 18.53
N LEU A 104 33.32 -2.14 18.70
CA LEU A 104 33.27 -3.57 19.00
C LEU A 104 33.93 -4.41 17.90
N ALA A 105 33.77 -4.01 16.64
CA ALA A 105 34.42 -4.66 15.50
C ALA A 105 35.93 -4.32 15.39
N GLY A 106 36.46 -3.44 16.24
CA GLY A 106 37.85 -2.98 16.19
C GLY A 106 38.11 -1.88 15.17
N GLY A 107 37.06 -1.20 14.70
CA GLY A 107 37.14 -0.07 13.78
C GLY A 107 37.33 1.29 14.47
N THR A 108 37.39 2.34 13.66
CA THR A 108 37.46 3.74 14.11
C THR A 108 36.20 4.49 13.69
N VAL A 109 35.64 5.29 14.60
CA VAL A 109 34.47 6.14 14.37
C VAL A 109 34.92 7.57 14.12
N HIS A 110 34.55 8.13 12.98
CA HIS A 110 34.70 9.55 12.68
C HIS A 110 33.34 10.23 12.86
N CYS A 111 33.22 11.13 13.82
CA CYS A 111 31.98 11.89 14.03
C CYS A 111 32.06 13.18 13.21
N GLY A 112 31.22 13.28 12.17
CA GLY A 112 31.08 14.50 11.39
C GLY A 112 29.81 15.26 11.76
N ASP A 113 29.71 16.48 11.25
CA ASP A 113 28.56 17.35 11.46
C ASP A 113 27.66 17.33 10.23
N PRO A 114 26.43 16.77 10.30
CA PRO A 114 25.55 16.63 9.14
C PRO A 114 25.07 17.98 8.56
N GLU A 115 25.21 19.07 9.31
CA GLU A 115 24.82 20.42 8.88
C GLU A 115 25.90 21.12 8.06
N GLN A 116 27.10 20.53 7.93
CA GLN A 116 28.15 21.06 7.06
C GLN A 116 27.74 21.09 5.58
N GLN A 117 28.42 21.94 4.82
CA GLN A 117 28.17 22.02 3.39
C GLN A 117 28.53 20.69 2.70
N PRO A 118 27.77 20.25 1.69
CA PRO A 118 28.03 19.00 0.96
C PRO A 118 29.48 18.81 0.50
N ASP A 119 30.09 19.83 -0.11
CA ASP A 119 31.47 19.72 -0.61
C ASP A 119 32.50 19.54 0.51
N GLU A 120 32.28 20.21 1.65
CA GLU A 120 33.14 20.05 2.84
C GLU A 120 33.01 18.64 3.43
N LEU A 121 31.79 18.10 3.46
CA LEU A 121 31.54 16.72 3.88
C LEU A 121 32.22 15.71 2.95
N LEU A 122 32.09 15.88 1.64
CA LEU A 122 32.74 15.01 0.65
C LEU A 122 34.27 15.08 0.74
N ALA A 123 34.83 16.28 0.89
CA ALA A 123 36.26 16.46 1.12
C ALA A 123 36.75 15.79 2.42
N ALA A 124 35.97 15.89 3.51
CA ALA A 124 36.29 15.22 4.76
C ALA A 124 36.20 13.69 4.64
N LEU A 125 35.22 13.16 3.91
CA LEU A 125 35.08 11.72 3.65
C LEU A 125 36.27 11.17 2.85
N ALA A 126 36.69 11.87 1.80
CA ALA A 126 37.86 11.52 1.01
C ALA A 126 39.15 11.58 1.85
N ALA A 127 39.35 12.67 2.61
CA ALA A 127 40.54 12.85 3.44
C ALA A 127 40.67 11.81 4.56
N THR A 128 39.56 11.33 5.10
CA THR A 128 39.54 10.29 6.14
C THR A 128 39.68 8.88 5.59
N GLY A 129 39.52 8.68 4.27
CA GLY A 129 39.50 7.37 3.65
C GLY A 129 38.42 6.48 4.25
N ALA A 130 37.23 7.05 4.43
CA ALA A 130 36.08 6.38 5.02
C ALA A 130 35.75 5.11 4.22
N THR A 131 35.54 3.99 4.93
CA THR A 131 35.07 2.74 4.30
C THR A 131 33.58 2.53 4.51
N HIS A 132 33.03 3.15 5.55
CA HIS A 132 31.63 3.09 5.91
C HIS A 132 31.10 4.49 6.20
N LEU A 133 29.85 4.74 5.82
CA LEU A 133 29.18 6.01 6.09
C LEU A 133 27.77 5.74 6.64
N SER A 134 27.41 6.39 7.75
CA SER A 134 26.02 6.41 8.25
C SER A 134 25.45 7.81 8.23
N LEU A 135 24.30 8.02 7.60
CA LEU A 135 23.69 9.34 7.43
C LEU A 135 22.16 9.30 7.25
N PRO A 136 21.44 10.41 7.52
CA PRO A 136 20.03 10.53 7.13
C PRO A 136 19.84 10.41 5.61
N SER A 137 18.74 9.80 5.18
CA SER A 137 18.42 9.60 3.75
C SER A 137 18.34 10.93 2.99
N ALA A 138 17.80 11.98 3.61
CA ALA A 138 17.77 13.32 3.00
C ALA A 138 19.18 13.87 2.71
N LEU A 139 20.15 13.60 3.59
CA LEU A 139 21.54 14.00 3.38
C LEU A 139 22.19 13.16 2.27
N LEU A 140 21.89 11.86 2.21
CA LEU A 140 22.37 10.98 1.15
C LEU A 140 21.98 11.51 -0.23
N TRP A 141 20.70 11.84 -0.43
CA TRP A 141 20.21 12.35 -1.70
C TRP A 141 20.78 13.73 -2.05
N ARG A 142 21.10 14.54 -1.03
CA ARG A 142 21.79 15.82 -1.22
C ARG A 142 23.22 15.60 -1.69
N LEU A 143 23.95 14.66 -1.09
CA LEU A 143 25.34 14.35 -1.45
C LEU A 143 25.44 13.69 -2.83
N SER A 144 24.55 12.74 -3.16
CA SER A 144 24.59 12.02 -4.44
C SER A 144 24.31 12.91 -5.66
N ARG A 145 23.67 14.07 -5.45
CA ARG A 145 23.32 15.04 -6.49
C ARG A 145 24.26 16.24 -6.53
N GLN A 146 25.33 16.22 -5.74
CA GLN A 146 26.22 17.37 -5.62
C GLN A 146 27.06 17.56 -6.89
N PRO A 147 27.08 18.77 -7.49
CA PRO A 147 27.97 19.07 -8.60
C PRO A 147 29.43 18.92 -8.16
N GLY A 148 30.27 18.28 -8.97
CA GLY A 148 31.68 18.06 -8.63
C GLY A 148 31.94 16.86 -7.71
N LEU A 149 30.93 16.00 -7.46
CA LEU A 149 31.12 14.76 -6.69
C LEU A 149 32.32 13.93 -7.18
N GLY A 150 32.55 13.88 -8.50
CA GLY A 150 33.66 13.17 -9.12
C GLY A 150 35.06 13.77 -8.84
N ASP A 151 35.15 14.97 -8.29
CA ASP A 151 36.41 15.60 -7.88
C ASP A 151 36.92 15.06 -6.54
N HIS A 152 36.07 14.31 -5.81
CA HIS A 152 36.38 13.70 -4.52
C HIS A 152 36.72 12.21 -4.66
N ASP A 153 37.86 11.79 -4.12
CA ASP A 153 38.22 10.36 -4.09
C ASP A 153 37.45 9.63 -3.00
N LEU A 154 36.34 8.99 -3.39
CA LEU A 154 35.51 8.14 -2.54
C LEU A 154 35.75 6.64 -2.79
N GLY A 155 36.81 6.25 -3.51
CA GLY A 155 37.04 4.86 -3.91
C GLY A 155 37.25 3.88 -2.75
N THR A 156 37.48 4.38 -1.53
CA THR A 156 37.56 3.55 -0.32
C THR A 156 36.20 3.21 0.29
N LEU A 157 35.14 3.94 -0.07
CA LEU A 157 33.81 3.79 0.48
C LEU A 157 33.18 2.49 -0.04
N ARG A 158 32.71 1.64 0.86
CA ARG A 158 32.18 0.31 0.53
C ARG A 158 30.70 0.18 0.84
N LEU A 159 30.29 0.75 1.96
CA LEU A 159 28.94 0.61 2.49
C LEU A 159 28.44 1.94 3.03
N ILE A 160 27.24 2.31 2.62
CA ILE A 160 26.52 3.47 3.11
C ILE A 160 25.23 2.97 3.78
N LEU A 161 25.12 3.20 5.08
CA LEU A 161 23.92 2.97 5.87
C LEU A 161 23.11 4.26 5.90
N HIS A 162 21.90 4.25 5.33
CA HIS A 162 21.06 5.44 5.35
C HIS A 162 19.77 5.23 6.14
N VAL A 163 19.42 6.22 6.96
CA VAL A 163 18.28 6.15 7.90
C VAL A 163 17.21 7.13 7.47
N GLY A 164 15.95 6.71 7.40
CA GLY A 164 14.85 7.58 6.98
C GLY A 164 13.64 6.81 6.46
N PRO A 165 12.77 7.46 5.66
CA PRO A 165 11.69 6.76 4.96
C PRO A 165 12.26 5.77 3.93
N GLU A 166 11.45 4.79 3.55
CA GLU A 166 11.82 3.80 2.54
C GLU A 166 12.09 4.51 1.20
N PRO A 167 13.28 4.32 0.60
CA PRO A 167 13.66 5.04 -0.60
C PRO A 167 12.94 4.48 -1.83
N ARG A 168 12.76 5.32 -2.85
CA ARG A 168 12.37 4.82 -4.17
C ARG A 168 13.55 4.06 -4.77
N GLN A 169 13.26 3.00 -5.50
CA GLN A 169 14.29 2.15 -6.08
C GLN A 169 15.22 2.93 -7.03
N ASP A 170 14.67 3.87 -7.81
CA ASP A 170 15.45 4.71 -8.73
C ASP A 170 16.43 5.64 -7.99
N ASP A 171 16.00 6.25 -6.88
CA ASP A 171 16.87 7.11 -6.05
C ASP A 171 18.06 6.30 -5.48
N VAL A 172 17.83 5.03 -5.12
CA VAL A 172 18.90 4.13 -4.65
C VAL A 172 19.88 3.85 -5.78
N TYR A 173 19.41 3.51 -6.98
CA TYR A 173 20.30 3.22 -8.11
C TYR A 173 21.16 4.42 -8.49
N GLU A 174 20.57 5.61 -8.60
CA GLU A 174 21.30 6.85 -8.88
C GLU A 174 22.39 7.10 -7.83
N ALA A 175 22.07 6.91 -6.55
CA ALA A 175 23.04 7.13 -5.48
C ALA A 175 24.14 6.06 -5.41
N VAL A 176 23.84 4.79 -5.70
CA VAL A 176 24.87 3.74 -5.83
C VAL A 176 25.84 4.09 -6.95
N GLU A 177 25.33 4.52 -8.10
CA GLU A 177 26.15 4.90 -9.25
C GLU A 177 27.02 6.13 -8.93
N ALA A 178 26.44 7.15 -8.31
CA ALA A 178 27.13 8.39 -7.98
C ALA A 178 28.23 8.21 -6.92
N LEU A 179 27.97 7.43 -5.88
CA LEU A 179 28.88 7.28 -4.72
C LEU A 179 29.79 6.04 -4.79
N GLY A 180 29.51 5.12 -5.70
CA GLY A 180 30.33 3.91 -5.92
C GLY A 180 30.30 2.90 -4.77
N ALA A 181 29.30 2.97 -3.88
CA ALA A 181 29.22 2.16 -2.67
C ALA A 181 27.88 1.41 -2.56
N VAL A 182 27.88 0.29 -1.84
CA VAL A 182 26.65 -0.45 -1.55
C VAL A 182 25.78 0.38 -0.60
N LEU A 183 24.51 0.54 -0.94
CA LEU A 183 23.52 1.21 -0.09
C LEU A 183 22.72 0.17 0.70
N ALA A 184 22.62 0.38 2.01
CA ALA A 184 21.71 -0.37 2.87
C ALA A 184 20.79 0.59 3.63
N HIS A 185 19.50 0.41 3.45
CA HIS A 185 18.49 1.15 4.17
C HIS A 185 18.34 0.59 5.59
N VAL A 186 18.46 1.47 6.58
CA VAL A 186 18.24 1.14 7.99
C VAL A 186 17.03 1.91 8.49
N ARG A 187 15.94 1.22 8.80
CA ARG A 187 14.87 1.81 9.61
C ARG A 187 15.39 1.95 11.05
N ALA A 188 15.14 3.10 11.69
CA ALA A 188 15.59 3.34 13.06
C ALA A 188 14.99 2.28 13.99
N PRO A 189 15.80 1.37 14.57
CA PRO A 189 15.25 0.23 15.26
C PRO A 189 14.67 0.65 16.62
N HIS A 190 13.42 0.30 16.89
CA HIS A 190 12.61 0.67 18.08
C HIS A 190 12.23 2.16 18.13
N SER A 191 12.11 2.81 16.98
CA SER A 191 11.32 4.04 16.91
C SER A 191 9.86 3.71 17.24
N GLU A 192 9.13 4.68 17.81
CA GLU A 192 7.68 4.53 18.03
C GLU A 192 6.96 4.14 16.73
N ASP A 193 7.45 4.65 15.59
CA ASP A 193 6.98 4.32 14.25
C ASP A 193 7.21 2.87 13.85
N GLU A 194 8.41 2.33 14.07
CA GLU A 194 8.68 0.93 13.73
C GLU A 194 7.88 -0.02 14.63
N ASP A 195 7.74 0.31 15.92
CA ASP A 195 6.92 -0.49 16.82
C ASP A 195 5.42 -0.40 16.44
N ALA A 196 4.94 0.78 16.01
CA ALA A 196 3.59 0.95 15.50
C ALA A 196 3.36 0.16 14.20
N ASP A 197 4.31 0.17 13.28
CA ASP A 197 4.25 -0.61 12.04
C ASP A 197 4.32 -2.12 12.31
N ARG A 198 5.13 -2.57 13.27
CA ARG A 198 5.20 -3.96 13.71
C ARG A 198 3.89 -4.42 14.33
N ARG A 199 3.28 -3.55 15.15
CA ARG A 199 1.94 -3.77 15.72
C ARG A 199 0.88 -3.88 14.62
N LEU A 200 0.86 -2.97 13.64
CA LEU A 200 -0.11 -3.04 12.54
C LEU A 200 -0.02 -4.36 11.75
N ARG A 201 1.19 -4.87 11.50
CA ARG A 201 1.38 -6.18 10.86
C ARG A 201 0.86 -7.33 11.72
N ALA A 202 1.17 -7.34 13.01
CA ALA A 202 0.66 -8.35 13.94
C ALA A 202 -0.88 -8.31 14.04
N ASP A 203 -1.47 -7.11 14.06
CA ASP A 203 -2.92 -6.91 14.09
C ASP A 203 -3.57 -7.44 12.79
N ALA A 204 -2.94 -7.21 11.63
CA ALA A 204 -3.39 -7.73 10.34
C ALA A 204 -3.33 -9.27 10.29
N GLU A 205 -2.24 -9.89 10.74
CA GLU A 205 -2.11 -11.35 10.83
C GLU A 205 -3.19 -11.94 11.75
N ALA A 206 -3.42 -11.33 12.92
CA ALA A 206 -4.47 -11.74 13.85
C ALA A 206 -5.88 -11.57 13.24
N ALA A 207 -6.09 -10.52 12.45
CA ALA A 207 -7.34 -10.28 11.75
C ALA A 207 -7.62 -11.32 10.66
N GLU A 208 -6.60 -11.74 9.90
CA GLU A 208 -6.72 -12.84 8.94
C GLU A 208 -7.02 -14.16 9.66
N ALA A 209 -6.34 -14.45 10.76
CA ALA A 209 -6.61 -15.64 11.57
C ALA A 209 -8.05 -15.66 12.11
N ALA A 210 -8.58 -14.51 12.55
CA ALA A 210 -9.96 -14.39 12.99
C ALA A 210 -10.98 -14.58 11.85
N ALA A 211 -10.59 -14.21 10.62
CA ALA A 211 -11.41 -14.33 9.42
C ALA A 211 -11.35 -15.72 8.77
N TRP A 212 -10.31 -16.51 9.04
CA TRP A 212 -10.04 -17.83 8.42
C TRP A 212 -11.25 -18.76 8.33
N LYS A 213 -12.09 -18.81 9.37
CA LYS A 213 -13.28 -19.67 9.38
C LYS A 213 -14.25 -19.39 8.22
N HIS A 214 -14.22 -18.18 7.66
CA HIS A 214 -15.06 -17.76 6.54
C HIS A 214 -14.51 -18.15 5.17
N SER A 215 -13.28 -18.67 5.10
CA SER A 215 -12.67 -19.15 3.86
C SER A 215 -12.47 -20.67 3.82
N ILE A 216 -12.95 -21.40 4.85
CA ILE A 216 -12.87 -22.86 4.88
C ILE A 216 -13.65 -23.44 3.68
N GLY A 217 -12.97 -24.26 2.88
CA GLY A 217 -13.55 -24.89 1.69
C GLY A 217 -13.52 -24.02 0.43
N VAL A 218 -13.19 -22.74 0.53
CA VAL A 218 -13.11 -21.83 -0.63
C VAL A 218 -11.73 -21.92 -1.27
N THR A 219 -11.67 -22.37 -2.53
CA THR A 219 -10.41 -22.49 -3.28
C THR A 219 -10.26 -21.36 -4.29
N ALA A 220 -9.02 -21.09 -4.73
CA ALA A 220 -8.75 -20.08 -5.74
C ALA A 220 -9.36 -20.43 -7.11
N GLU A 221 -9.37 -21.72 -7.47
CA GLU A 221 -10.00 -22.22 -8.69
C GLU A 221 -11.52 -21.98 -8.66
N HIS A 222 -12.17 -22.37 -7.56
CA HIS A 222 -13.60 -22.18 -7.36
C HIS A 222 -14.05 -20.73 -7.47
N VAL A 223 -13.29 -19.79 -6.89
CA VAL A 223 -13.60 -18.34 -7.00
C VAL A 223 -13.42 -17.83 -8.44
N ARG A 224 -12.39 -18.29 -9.16
CA ARG A 224 -12.17 -17.91 -10.57
C ARG A 224 -13.26 -18.44 -11.48
N ASP A 225 -13.63 -19.71 -11.31
CA ASP A 225 -14.69 -20.35 -12.10
C ASP A 225 -16.03 -19.65 -11.87
N PHE A 226 -16.38 -19.40 -10.60
CA PHE A 226 -17.56 -18.62 -10.26
C PHE A 226 -17.54 -17.24 -10.93
N GLY A 227 -16.43 -16.51 -10.83
CA GLY A 227 -16.27 -15.19 -11.44
C GLY A 227 -16.49 -15.23 -12.95
N ALA A 228 -15.80 -16.13 -13.64
CA ALA A 228 -15.91 -16.30 -15.09
C ALA A 228 -17.32 -16.69 -15.54
N HIS A 229 -17.98 -17.59 -14.81
CA HIS A 229 -19.36 -18.00 -15.11
C HIS A 229 -20.36 -16.88 -14.86
N LEU A 230 -20.22 -16.14 -13.75
CA LEU A 230 -21.05 -14.99 -13.44
C LEU A 230 -20.92 -13.90 -14.51
N ASP A 231 -19.68 -13.55 -14.87
CA ASP A 231 -19.39 -12.50 -15.84
C ASP A 231 -19.96 -12.85 -17.21
N ARG A 232 -19.77 -14.11 -17.66
CA ARG A 232 -20.39 -14.63 -18.88
C ARG A 232 -21.90 -14.52 -18.86
N ALA A 233 -22.56 -14.92 -17.77
CA ALA A 233 -24.01 -14.92 -17.66
C ALA A 233 -24.59 -13.49 -17.63
N VAL A 234 -23.90 -12.57 -16.94
CA VAL A 234 -24.24 -11.15 -16.93
C VAL A 234 -24.13 -10.56 -18.35
N LEU A 235 -22.97 -10.70 -19.00
CA LEU A 235 -22.73 -10.13 -20.33
C LEU A 235 -23.70 -10.71 -21.38
N ALA A 236 -23.97 -12.02 -21.34
CA ALA A 236 -24.95 -12.65 -22.21
C ALA A 236 -26.37 -12.09 -21.98
N SER A 237 -26.73 -11.76 -20.73
CA SER A 237 -28.01 -11.14 -20.40
C SER A 237 -28.11 -9.69 -20.91
N LEU A 238 -27.01 -8.92 -20.85
CA LEU A 238 -26.94 -7.58 -21.43
C LEU A 238 -27.12 -7.62 -22.95
N LEU A 239 -26.36 -8.49 -23.63
CA LEU A 239 -26.41 -8.62 -25.09
C LEU A 239 -27.79 -9.12 -25.56
N LEU A 240 -28.35 -10.15 -24.91
CA LEU A 240 -29.70 -10.64 -25.25
C LEU A 240 -30.75 -9.54 -25.09
N THR A 241 -30.63 -8.70 -24.05
CA THR A 241 -31.56 -7.57 -23.86
C THR A 241 -31.55 -6.63 -25.07
N LEU A 242 -30.37 -6.30 -25.61
CA LEU A 242 -30.25 -5.45 -26.80
C LEU A 242 -30.78 -6.18 -28.05
N GLN A 243 -30.43 -7.45 -28.23
CA GLN A 243 -30.89 -8.27 -29.35
C GLN A 243 -32.41 -8.49 -29.38
N GLN A 244 -33.09 -8.49 -28.22
CA GLN A 244 -34.55 -8.53 -28.15
C GLN A 244 -35.24 -7.33 -28.80
N TYR A 245 -34.54 -6.20 -28.90
CA TYR A 245 -34.99 -5.01 -29.62
C TYR A 245 -34.50 -4.95 -31.07
N GLY A 246 -33.83 -6.00 -31.56
CA GLY A 246 -33.42 -6.14 -32.97
C GLY A 246 -32.11 -5.46 -33.34
N VAL A 247 -31.26 -5.12 -32.37
CA VAL A 247 -29.92 -4.56 -32.61
C VAL A 247 -28.83 -5.56 -32.23
N LEU A 248 -27.65 -5.48 -32.87
CA LEU A 248 -26.48 -6.32 -32.56
C LEU A 248 -26.72 -7.83 -32.77
N THR A 249 -27.63 -8.21 -33.66
CA THR A 249 -27.97 -9.61 -33.99
C THR A 249 -27.12 -10.21 -35.11
N ASP A 250 -26.41 -9.36 -35.87
CA ASP A 250 -25.55 -9.77 -36.99
C ASP A 250 -24.12 -9.25 -36.77
N PRO A 251 -23.10 -10.13 -36.71
CA PRO A 251 -21.69 -9.75 -36.63
C PRO A 251 -21.18 -8.87 -37.77
N ALA A 252 -21.82 -8.91 -38.94
CA ALA A 252 -21.42 -8.12 -40.10
C ALA A 252 -22.07 -6.72 -40.12
N GLN A 253 -23.10 -6.50 -39.30
CA GLN A 253 -23.84 -5.24 -39.28
C GLN A 253 -23.26 -4.30 -38.21
N SER A 254 -22.91 -3.09 -38.65
CA SER A 254 -22.50 -2.00 -37.76
C SER A 254 -23.70 -1.16 -37.36
N HIS A 255 -23.78 -0.81 -36.07
CA HIS A 255 -24.81 0.06 -35.51
C HIS A 255 -24.14 1.21 -34.77
N HIS A 256 -24.59 2.44 -35.02
CA HIS A 256 -24.12 3.58 -34.24
C HIS A 256 -24.75 3.58 -32.84
N GLU A 257 -24.02 4.09 -31.84
CA GLU A 257 -24.54 4.19 -30.46
C GLU A 257 -25.94 4.84 -30.40
N ALA A 258 -26.15 5.93 -31.12
CA ALA A 258 -27.44 6.64 -31.15
C ALA A 258 -28.57 5.78 -31.72
N GLU A 259 -28.29 4.96 -32.74
CA GLU A 259 -29.22 4.01 -33.34
C GLU A 259 -29.58 2.89 -32.34
N ILE A 260 -28.58 2.35 -31.64
CA ILE A 260 -28.79 1.32 -30.60
C ILE A 260 -29.71 1.86 -29.50
N LEU A 261 -29.41 3.06 -28.97
CA LEU A 261 -30.19 3.68 -27.90
C LEU A 261 -31.64 3.98 -28.34
N ALA A 262 -31.82 4.41 -29.59
CA ALA A 262 -33.15 4.70 -30.14
C ALA A 262 -33.96 3.41 -30.37
N THR A 263 -33.37 2.41 -31.02
CA THR A 263 -34.04 1.15 -31.38
C THR A 263 -34.38 0.32 -30.14
N ALA A 264 -33.47 0.27 -29.15
CA ALA A 264 -33.72 -0.38 -27.86
C ALA A 264 -34.63 0.43 -26.92
N ARG A 265 -35.18 1.57 -27.38
CA ARG A 265 -36.11 2.44 -26.65
C ARG A 265 -35.57 2.85 -25.27
N VAL A 266 -34.27 3.14 -25.21
CA VAL A 266 -33.60 3.50 -23.95
C VAL A 266 -34.03 4.89 -23.52
N THR A 267 -34.56 5.00 -22.32
CA THR A 267 -34.94 6.30 -21.75
C THR A 267 -33.70 7.19 -21.55
N PRO A 268 -33.83 8.53 -21.63
CA PRO A 268 -32.68 9.43 -21.44
C PRO A 268 -31.90 9.20 -20.14
N ALA A 269 -32.60 8.86 -19.05
CA ALA A 269 -32.00 8.58 -17.75
C ALA A 269 -31.10 7.33 -17.75
N GLU A 270 -31.40 6.34 -18.58
CA GLU A 270 -30.68 5.06 -18.62
C GLU A 270 -29.62 4.98 -19.73
N ARG A 271 -29.48 6.01 -20.58
CA ARG A 271 -28.44 6.04 -21.64
C ARG A 271 -27.01 5.87 -21.10
N PRO A 272 -26.59 6.51 -19.98
CA PRO A 272 -25.25 6.29 -19.43
C PRO A 272 -25.01 4.84 -19.04
N ARG A 273 -26.04 4.14 -18.56
CA ARG A 273 -25.97 2.72 -18.21
C ARG A 273 -25.75 1.86 -19.44
N VAL A 274 -26.55 2.06 -20.49
CA VAL A 274 -26.44 1.26 -21.72
C VAL A 274 -25.11 1.51 -22.44
N ARG A 275 -24.56 2.73 -22.39
CA ARG A 275 -23.19 3.00 -22.88
C ARG A 275 -22.15 2.15 -22.15
N ARG A 276 -22.22 2.07 -20.82
CA ARG A 276 -21.34 1.20 -20.03
C ARG A 276 -21.52 -0.28 -20.38
N TRP A 277 -22.74 -0.70 -20.73
CA TRP A 277 -22.97 -2.07 -21.22
C TRP A 277 -22.27 -2.32 -22.55
N LEU A 278 -22.39 -1.40 -23.52
CA LEU A 278 -21.72 -1.51 -24.81
C LEU A 278 -20.19 -1.56 -24.64
N ASP A 279 -19.63 -0.70 -23.79
CA ASP A 279 -18.20 -0.73 -23.50
C ASP A 279 -17.77 -2.04 -22.83
N ALA A 280 -18.55 -2.57 -21.87
CA ALA A 280 -18.26 -3.86 -21.25
C ALA A 280 -18.35 -5.02 -22.26
N LEU A 281 -19.40 -5.07 -23.07
CA LEU A 281 -19.57 -6.08 -24.12
C LEU A 281 -18.40 -6.05 -25.12
N ALA A 282 -17.95 -4.86 -25.51
CA ALA A 282 -16.81 -4.69 -26.41
C ALA A 282 -15.48 -5.10 -25.76
N ARG A 283 -15.20 -4.65 -24.52
CA ARG A 283 -13.99 -5.04 -23.77
C ARG A 283 -13.87 -6.54 -23.57
N HIS A 284 -14.99 -7.23 -23.36
CA HIS A 284 -15.04 -8.67 -23.20
C HIS A 284 -15.19 -9.45 -24.52
N GLY A 285 -15.12 -8.77 -25.67
CA GLY A 285 -15.09 -9.39 -26.99
C GLY A 285 -16.41 -10.02 -27.45
N LEU A 286 -17.55 -9.67 -26.83
CA LEU A 286 -18.86 -10.11 -27.31
C LEU A 286 -19.32 -9.32 -28.54
N ILE A 287 -18.92 -8.06 -28.63
CA ILE A 287 -19.15 -7.18 -29.79
C ILE A 287 -17.83 -6.49 -30.15
N SER A 288 -17.73 -5.90 -31.35
CA SER A 288 -16.54 -5.13 -31.72
C SER A 288 -16.87 -3.65 -31.81
N ARG A 289 -16.08 -2.81 -31.14
CA ARG A 289 -16.17 -1.35 -31.24
C ARG A 289 -15.30 -0.85 -32.38
N GLN A 290 -15.87 0.00 -33.23
CA GLN A 290 -15.19 0.70 -34.30
C GLN A 290 -15.16 2.19 -33.93
N ASP A 291 -13.97 2.71 -33.66
CA ASP A 291 -13.78 4.14 -33.49
C ASP A 291 -13.57 4.75 -34.88
N ASP A 292 -14.57 5.50 -35.36
CA ASP A 292 -14.58 6.09 -36.71
C ASP A 292 -13.56 7.25 -36.88
N GLY A 293 -12.56 7.39 -36.00
CA GLY A 293 -11.76 8.60 -35.84
C GLY A 293 -10.23 8.50 -35.92
N ALA A 294 -9.61 7.34 -36.20
CA ALA A 294 -8.14 7.20 -36.13
C ALA A 294 -7.44 6.72 -37.42
N ARG A 295 -7.94 7.14 -38.59
CA ARG A 295 -7.21 7.01 -39.87
C ARG A 295 -7.36 8.25 -40.74
N GLN A 296 -6.80 9.38 -40.32
CA GLN A 296 -6.55 10.48 -41.24
C GLN A 296 -5.34 11.35 -40.84
N GLU A 297 -4.20 10.74 -40.54
CA GLU A 297 -2.90 11.43 -40.58
C GLU A 297 -1.86 10.49 -41.21
N ASP A 298 -1.90 10.37 -42.53
CA ASP A 298 -0.71 10.32 -43.39
C ASP A 298 -1.16 10.23 -44.85
N GLY A 299 -1.26 11.37 -45.52
CA GLY A 299 -1.55 11.40 -46.96
C GLY A 299 -2.10 12.70 -47.52
N ALA A 300 -1.18 13.59 -47.89
CA ALA A 300 -1.30 14.56 -48.97
C ALA A 300 -2.20 15.81 -48.79
N ARG A 301 -1.50 16.96 -48.82
CA ARG A 301 -1.98 18.24 -49.34
C ARG A 301 -2.69 18.04 -50.69
N GLN A 302 -3.89 18.61 -50.84
CA GLN A 302 -4.20 19.44 -52.01
C GLN A 302 -5.46 20.27 -51.80
N ASP A 303 -5.36 21.50 -52.30
CA ASP A 303 -6.32 22.60 -52.23
C ASP A 303 -7.65 22.29 -52.94
N GLY A 304 -8.75 22.84 -52.42
CA GLY A 304 -10.00 22.94 -53.16
C GLY A 304 -11.22 23.05 -52.26
N ASP A 305 -11.87 24.21 -52.32
CA ASP A 305 -13.14 24.57 -51.68
C ASP A 305 -14.15 23.42 -51.59
N ALA A 306 -14.33 22.89 -50.38
CA ALA A 306 -15.44 22.03 -50.02
C ALA A 306 -16.10 22.60 -48.76
N GLN A 307 -17.40 22.88 -48.87
CA GLN A 307 -18.25 23.35 -47.78
C GLN A 307 -18.10 22.43 -46.55
N PRO A 308 -18.14 22.99 -45.33
CA PRO A 308 -18.18 22.18 -44.12
C PRO A 308 -19.53 21.46 -44.09
N HIS A 309 -19.56 20.23 -44.60
CA HIS A 309 -20.61 19.31 -44.25
C HIS A 309 -20.48 19.03 -42.76
N ASP A 310 -21.57 19.29 -42.06
CA ASP A 310 -21.84 18.96 -40.66
C ASP A 310 -21.49 17.49 -40.39
N SER A 311 -20.22 17.21 -40.11
CA SER A 311 -19.75 15.94 -39.57
C SER A 311 -20.19 15.88 -38.11
N GLY A 312 -21.51 15.84 -37.93
CA GLY A 312 -22.17 15.79 -36.64
C GLY A 312 -21.72 14.54 -35.92
N THR A 313 -20.71 14.70 -35.06
CA THR A 313 -20.31 13.85 -33.92
C THR A 313 -20.96 12.46 -33.95
N GLN A 314 -20.63 11.65 -34.96
CA GLN A 314 -21.12 10.27 -35.00
C GLN A 314 -20.38 9.54 -33.88
N GLY A 315 -21.12 9.18 -32.85
CA GLY A 315 -20.60 8.38 -31.74
C GLY A 315 -20.05 7.04 -32.22
N PRO A 316 -19.36 6.29 -31.36
CA PRO A 316 -18.74 5.02 -31.72
C PRO A 316 -19.76 4.07 -32.38
N SER A 317 -19.29 3.31 -33.37
CA SER A 317 -20.07 2.28 -34.03
C SER A 317 -19.69 0.89 -33.47
N TYR A 318 -20.66 -0.02 -33.46
CA TYR A 318 -20.51 -1.35 -32.85
C TYR A 318 -21.01 -2.42 -33.81
N LEU A 319 -20.17 -3.43 -34.06
CA LEU A 319 -20.55 -4.64 -34.78
C LEU A 319 -21.25 -5.62 -33.83
N GLY A 320 -22.33 -6.25 -34.31
CA GLY A 320 -23.12 -7.19 -33.52
C GLY A 320 -22.43 -8.52 -33.20
N ALA A 321 -23.23 -9.45 -32.71
CA ALA A 321 -22.83 -10.82 -32.41
C ALA A 321 -23.89 -11.79 -32.93
N PRO A 322 -23.61 -13.10 -33.07
CA PRO A 322 -24.64 -14.07 -33.39
C PRO A 322 -25.82 -13.96 -32.41
N ALA A 323 -27.04 -14.05 -32.93
CA ALA A 323 -28.25 -13.95 -32.11
C ALA A 323 -28.27 -15.02 -31.01
N LEU A 324 -28.44 -14.58 -29.75
CA LEU A 324 -28.52 -15.46 -28.59
C LEU A 324 -29.96 -15.95 -28.39
N ALA A 325 -30.13 -17.24 -28.13
CA ALA A 325 -31.41 -17.75 -27.68
C ALA A 325 -31.59 -17.49 -26.17
N ALA A 326 -32.83 -17.17 -25.77
CA ALA A 326 -33.16 -16.97 -24.35
C ALA A 326 -32.91 -18.22 -23.49
N THR A 327 -32.95 -19.41 -24.08
CA THR A 327 -32.58 -20.69 -23.44
C THR A 327 -31.09 -20.72 -23.08
N ASP A 328 -30.23 -20.29 -24.01
CA ASP A 328 -28.78 -20.37 -23.84
C ASP A 328 -28.30 -19.42 -22.75
N VAL A 329 -28.90 -18.21 -22.69
CA VAL A 329 -28.63 -17.26 -21.61
C VAL A 329 -29.10 -17.81 -20.28
N ARG A 330 -30.28 -18.46 -20.20
CA ARG A 330 -30.72 -19.11 -18.95
C ARG A 330 -29.77 -20.21 -18.49
N GLU A 331 -29.32 -21.06 -19.41
CA GLU A 331 -28.36 -22.12 -19.13
C GLU A 331 -26.99 -21.58 -18.72
N SER A 332 -26.59 -20.41 -19.20
CA SER A 332 -25.32 -19.77 -18.82
C SER A 332 -25.23 -19.41 -17.33
N TRP A 333 -26.38 -19.21 -16.65
CA TRP A 333 -26.42 -18.95 -15.21
C TRP A 333 -26.21 -20.20 -14.35
N ARG A 334 -26.39 -21.41 -14.91
CA ARG A 334 -26.34 -22.66 -14.14
C ARG A 334 -24.96 -22.91 -13.51
N PRO A 335 -23.83 -22.83 -14.25
CA PRO A 335 -22.52 -23.04 -13.64
C PRO A 335 -22.23 -22.05 -12.50
N ALA A 336 -22.59 -20.76 -12.66
CA ALA A 336 -22.41 -19.77 -11.59
C ALA A 336 -23.26 -20.10 -10.35
N ALA A 337 -24.47 -20.63 -10.54
CA ALA A 337 -25.35 -21.05 -9.44
C ALA A 337 -24.85 -22.31 -8.74
N GLU A 338 -24.30 -23.28 -9.48
CA GLU A 338 -23.69 -24.48 -8.93
C GLU A 338 -22.44 -24.13 -8.11
N SER A 339 -21.53 -23.31 -8.65
CA SER A 339 -20.37 -22.82 -7.89
C SER A 339 -20.79 -22.01 -6.67
N TRP A 340 -21.83 -21.18 -6.76
CA TRP A 340 -22.32 -20.41 -5.62
C TRP A 340 -22.90 -21.29 -4.49
N ALA A 341 -23.65 -22.32 -4.86
CA ALA A 341 -24.25 -23.26 -3.93
C ALA A 341 -23.22 -24.07 -3.16
N ASP A 342 -22.01 -24.23 -3.70
CA ASP A 342 -20.88 -24.91 -3.07
C ASP A 342 -20.15 -24.06 -2.01
N GLY A 343 -20.87 -23.17 -1.32
CA GLY A 343 -20.38 -22.51 -0.11
C GLY A 343 -19.82 -21.09 -0.26
N LEU A 344 -19.98 -20.43 -1.42
CA LEU A 344 -19.49 -19.05 -1.59
C LEU A 344 -20.35 -18.01 -0.85
N GLY A 345 -21.64 -18.24 -0.64
CA GLY A 345 -22.47 -17.29 0.07
C GLY A 345 -23.95 -17.63 0.11
N PRO A 346 -24.80 -16.76 0.68
CA PRO A 346 -26.23 -17.02 0.80
C PRO A 346 -26.93 -16.97 -0.56
N ALA A 347 -27.81 -17.93 -0.84
CA ALA A 347 -28.51 -18.06 -2.14
C ALA A 347 -29.24 -16.79 -2.59
N ASN A 348 -29.78 -16.02 -1.62
CA ASN A 348 -30.53 -14.80 -1.89
C ASN A 348 -29.70 -13.69 -2.59
N ALA A 349 -28.37 -13.71 -2.47
CA ALA A 349 -27.48 -12.74 -3.11
C ALA A 349 -27.40 -12.99 -4.62
N LEU A 350 -27.10 -14.22 -5.06
CA LEU A 350 -27.07 -14.54 -6.49
C LEU A 350 -28.45 -14.45 -7.13
N ASP A 351 -29.50 -14.89 -6.43
CA ASP A 351 -30.88 -14.76 -6.92
C ASP A 351 -31.29 -13.31 -7.18
N ARG A 352 -30.74 -12.36 -6.43
CA ARG A 352 -30.97 -10.94 -6.66
C ARG A 352 -30.39 -10.50 -8.00
N VAL A 353 -29.17 -10.91 -8.31
CA VAL A 353 -28.51 -10.59 -9.59
C VAL A 353 -29.28 -11.21 -10.75
N ARG A 354 -29.67 -12.49 -10.64
CA ARG A 354 -30.49 -13.19 -11.65
C ARG A 354 -31.84 -12.48 -11.90
N ARG A 355 -32.52 -12.04 -10.84
CA ARG A 355 -33.75 -11.24 -10.96
C ARG A 355 -33.49 -9.87 -11.57
N GLY A 356 -32.35 -9.25 -11.29
CA GLY A 356 -31.90 -8.01 -11.93
C GLY A 356 -31.76 -8.18 -13.44
N ALA A 357 -31.04 -9.22 -13.87
CA ALA A 357 -30.86 -9.58 -15.27
C ALA A 357 -32.19 -9.82 -16.00
N ALA A 358 -33.16 -10.48 -15.36
CA ALA A 358 -34.49 -10.69 -15.95
C ALA A 358 -35.34 -9.40 -16.10
N ARG A 359 -34.98 -8.32 -15.40
CA ARG A 359 -35.69 -7.03 -15.40
C ARG A 359 -35.07 -6.00 -16.35
N LEU A 360 -33.94 -6.30 -17.00
CA LEU A 360 -33.21 -5.36 -17.85
C LEU A 360 -34.07 -4.71 -18.95
N PRO A 361 -34.94 -5.43 -19.70
CA PRO A 361 -35.77 -4.80 -20.72
C PRO A 361 -36.69 -3.71 -20.15
N LYS A 362 -37.28 -3.94 -18.98
CA LYS A 362 -38.16 -2.99 -18.26
C LYS A 362 -37.38 -1.84 -17.62
N LEU A 363 -36.14 -2.12 -17.21
CA LEU A 363 -35.25 -1.11 -16.64
C LEU A 363 -34.89 -0.06 -17.70
N ILE A 364 -34.40 -0.48 -18.87
CA ILE A 364 -33.94 0.46 -19.91
C ILE A 364 -35.11 1.22 -20.56
N SER A 365 -36.30 0.62 -20.62
CA SER A 365 -37.53 1.29 -21.10
C SER A 365 -38.17 2.22 -20.07
N GLY A 366 -37.67 2.23 -18.83
CA GLY A 366 -38.21 3.03 -17.73
C GLY A 366 -39.54 2.53 -17.16
N GLU A 367 -40.01 1.34 -17.56
CA GLU A 367 -41.17 0.68 -16.96
C GLU A 367 -40.92 0.29 -15.50
N GLU A 368 -39.66 0.12 -15.10
CA GLU A 368 -39.27 -0.19 -13.74
C GLU A 368 -38.07 0.64 -13.28
N ALA A 369 -38.16 1.22 -12.09
CA ALA A 369 -37.07 2.00 -11.52
C ALA A 369 -35.86 1.12 -11.14
N PRO A 370 -34.62 1.64 -11.27
CA PRO A 370 -33.45 0.99 -10.70
C PRO A 370 -33.63 0.79 -9.19
N ARG A 371 -33.07 -0.30 -8.65
CA ARG A 371 -33.05 -0.54 -7.20
C ARG A 371 -31.65 -0.23 -6.67
N PRO A 372 -31.34 1.03 -6.33
CA PRO A 372 -30.03 1.41 -5.81
C PRO A 372 -29.76 0.73 -4.46
N GLY A 373 -28.48 0.58 -4.10
CA GLY A 373 -28.06 0.07 -2.78
C GLY A 373 -27.94 -1.45 -2.67
N ALA A 374 -28.02 -2.19 -3.78
CA ALA A 374 -27.71 -3.62 -3.76
C ALA A 374 -26.19 -3.84 -3.77
N ALA A 375 -25.62 -4.29 -2.65
CA ALA A 375 -24.23 -4.71 -2.61
C ALA A 375 -23.94 -5.79 -3.69
N PRO A 376 -22.75 -5.76 -4.32
CA PRO A 376 -22.32 -6.75 -5.31
C PRO A 376 -22.42 -8.18 -4.76
N VAL A 377 -22.69 -9.17 -5.61
CA VAL A 377 -22.75 -10.58 -5.18
C VAL A 377 -21.41 -11.06 -4.64
N ARG A 378 -20.30 -10.61 -5.24
CA ARG A 378 -18.95 -10.93 -4.76
C ARG A 378 -18.69 -10.33 -3.37
N TRP A 379 -19.29 -9.18 -3.04
CA TRP A 379 -19.27 -8.64 -1.68
C TRP A 379 -19.99 -9.56 -0.71
N ALA A 380 -21.15 -10.12 -1.09
CA ALA A 380 -21.87 -11.04 -0.21
C ALA A 380 -21.04 -12.29 0.15
N ALA A 381 -20.20 -12.76 -0.78
CA ALA A 381 -19.26 -13.86 -0.53
C ALA A 381 -18.10 -13.45 0.41
N SER A 382 -17.53 -12.27 0.23
CA SER A 382 -16.42 -11.80 1.07
C SER A 382 -16.86 -11.18 2.39
N ARG A 383 -18.15 -10.87 2.57
CA ARG A 383 -18.69 -10.12 3.73
C ARG A 383 -18.32 -10.73 5.07
N GLY A 384 -18.40 -12.06 5.19
CA GLY A 384 -18.05 -12.75 6.43
C GLY A 384 -16.56 -12.59 6.76
N TYR A 385 -15.71 -12.81 5.77
CA TYR A 385 -14.26 -12.69 5.89
C TYR A 385 -13.82 -11.25 6.17
N LEU A 386 -14.18 -10.30 5.29
CA LEU A 386 -13.79 -8.89 5.43
C LEU A 386 -14.41 -8.24 6.66
N GLY A 387 -15.64 -8.62 7.03
CA GLY A 387 -16.28 -8.16 8.26
C GLY A 387 -15.58 -8.68 9.52
N ALA A 388 -15.14 -9.94 9.53
CA ALA A 388 -14.38 -10.49 10.66
C ALA A 388 -13.00 -9.83 10.78
N ALA A 389 -12.30 -9.63 9.66
CA ALA A 389 -11.01 -8.95 9.62
C ALA A 389 -11.11 -7.49 10.07
N LEU A 390 -12.07 -6.73 9.52
CA LEU A 390 -12.35 -5.36 9.92
C LEU A 390 -12.64 -5.26 11.42
N GLY A 391 -13.54 -6.10 11.92
CA GLY A 391 -13.89 -6.10 13.35
C GLY A 391 -12.70 -6.43 14.25
N ALA A 392 -11.77 -7.30 13.81
CA ALA A 392 -10.55 -7.61 14.56
C ALA A 392 -9.58 -6.42 14.59
N LEU A 393 -9.38 -5.73 13.46
CA LEU A 393 -8.51 -4.55 13.38
C LEU A 393 -9.05 -3.37 14.21
N VAL A 394 -10.37 -3.16 14.21
CA VAL A 394 -11.02 -2.14 15.05
C VAL A 394 -10.79 -2.46 16.54
N ARG A 395 -11.00 -3.71 16.96
CA ARG A 395 -10.76 -4.14 18.35
C ARG A 395 -9.29 -3.98 18.75
N ALA A 396 -8.36 -4.43 17.92
CA ALA A 396 -6.94 -4.33 18.21
C ALA A 396 -6.49 -2.86 18.37
N THR A 397 -7.00 -1.97 17.50
CA THR A 397 -6.75 -0.53 17.62
C THR A 397 -7.30 0.03 18.94
N ALA A 398 -8.49 -0.40 19.34
CA ALA A 398 -9.12 0.08 20.56
C ALA A 398 -8.48 -0.49 21.84
N GLU A 399 -7.97 -1.72 21.81
CA GLU A 399 -7.21 -2.34 22.90
C GLU A 399 -5.81 -1.74 23.07
N ALA A 400 -5.20 -1.28 21.96
CA ALA A 400 -3.88 -0.64 21.98
C ALA A 400 -3.92 0.83 22.44
N HIS A 401 -5.11 1.44 22.49
CA HIS A 401 -5.28 2.83 22.90
C HIS A 401 -4.98 2.99 24.40
N THR A 402 -3.96 3.78 24.71
CA THR A 402 -3.50 4.05 26.09
C THR A 402 -3.58 5.53 26.45
N GLY A 403 -4.07 6.36 25.53
CA GLY A 403 -4.20 7.80 25.72
C GLY A 403 -5.21 8.17 26.80
N PRO A 404 -5.07 9.34 27.45
CA PRO A 404 -6.01 9.82 28.46
C PRO A 404 -7.33 10.35 27.87
N ALA A 405 -7.36 10.62 26.56
CA ALA A 405 -8.55 11.02 25.81
C ALA A 405 -9.25 9.79 25.23
N PRO A 406 -10.56 9.85 24.96
CA PRO A 406 -11.26 8.75 24.30
C PRO A 406 -10.71 8.52 22.89
N LEU A 407 -10.72 7.26 22.45
CA LEU A 407 -10.38 6.89 21.07
C LEU A 407 -11.44 7.43 20.12
N ARG A 408 -11.07 8.32 19.19
CA ARG A 408 -12.00 8.88 18.22
C ARG A 408 -12.02 8.04 16.95
N VAL A 409 -13.17 7.44 16.66
CA VAL A 409 -13.39 6.56 15.51
C VAL A 409 -14.41 7.20 14.57
N LEU A 410 -14.02 7.46 13.32
CA LEU A 410 -14.92 7.90 12.26
C LEU A 410 -15.24 6.74 11.33
N GLU A 411 -16.51 6.37 11.20
CA GLU A 411 -17.00 5.42 10.20
C GLU A 411 -17.80 6.18 9.12
N LEU A 412 -17.22 6.27 7.92
CA LEU A 412 -17.86 6.82 6.74
C LEU A 412 -18.65 5.70 6.04
N ASP A 413 -19.71 5.22 6.69
CA ASP A 413 -20.66 4.29 6.09
C ASP A 413 -22.00 5.00 5.81
N ARG A 414 -22.60 4.73 4.64
CA ARG A 414 -23.81 5.41 4.19
C ARG A 414 -25.10 4.68 4.58
N ASP A 415 -25.02 3.44 5.08
CA ASP A 415 -26.22 2.62 5.32
C ASP A 415 -26.20 1.82 6.66
N GLY A 416 -26.93 2.32 7.66
CA GLY A 416 -27.47 1.50 8.77
C GLY A 416 -27.05 1.86 10.20
N ALA A 417 -27.83 1.39 11.18
CA ALA A 417 -27.69 1.75 12.61
C ALA A 417 -26.83 0.78 13.45
N GLU A 418 -26.47 -0.40 12.92
CA GLU A 418 -25.58 -1.37 13.61
C GLU A 418 -24.52 -1.91 12.65
N THR A 419 -23.34 -1.29 12.70
CA THR A 419 -22.22 -1.58 11.81
C THR A 419 -21.26 -2.61 12.42
N THR A 420 -20.34 -3.12 11.61
CA THR A 420 -19.25 -3.98 12.11
C THR A 420 -18.35 -3.22 13.09
N VAL A 421 -18.12 -1.92 12.84
CA VAL A 421 -17.33 -1.05 13.72
C VAL A 421 -18.04 -0.87 15.06
N ALA A 422 -19.33 -0.49 15.07
CA ALA A 422 -20.10 -0.33 16.30
C ALA A 422 -20.10 -1.61 17.17
N ARG A 423 -20.25 -2.79 16.54
CA ARG A 423 -20.17 -4.08 17.25
C ARG A 423 -18.78 -4.40 17.78
N ALA A 424 -17.73 -4.01 17.06
CA ALA A 424 -16.35 -4.19 17.50
C ALA A 424 -16.02 -3.32 18.71
N LEU A 425 -16.45 -2.05 18.70
CA LEU A 425 -16.22 -1.10 19.81
C LEU A 425 -17.02 -1.42 21.08
N THR A 426 -18.18 -2.08 20.94
CA THR A 426 -19.03 -2.46 22.08
C THR A 426 -18.66 -3.80 22.72
N ALA A 427 -17.79 -4.60 22.08
CA ALA A 427 -17.27 -5.84 22.63
C ALA A 427 -16.39 -5.57 23.86
N ARG A 428 -16.40 -6.47 24.86
CA ARG A 428 -15.57 -6.32 26.08
C ARG A 428 -14.13 -6.78 25.83
N PRO A 429 -13.12 -6.17 26.46
CA PRO A 429 -13.19 -5.02 27.40
C PRO A 429 -13.51 -3.70 26.68
N ARG A 430 -14.29 -2.80 27.33
CA ARG A 430 -14.77 -1.55 26.73
C ARG A 430 -13.66 -0.47 26.79
N PRO A 431 -13.09 -0.04 25.66
CA PRO A 431 -12.29 1.18 25.63
C PRO A 431 -13.21 2.40 25.71
N ASP A 432 -12.70 3.50 26.27
CA ASP A 432 -13.34 4.81 26.16
C ASP A 432 -13.19 5.25 24.69
N ALA A 433 -14.26 5.11 23.89
CA ALA A 433 -14.24 5.35 22.45
C ALA A 433 -15.46 6.15 22.00
N GLU A 434 -15.21 7.20 21.22
CA GLU A 434 -16.22 8.04 20.58
C GLU A 434 -16.40 7.59 19.13
N HIS A 435 -17.61 7.13 18.78
CA HIS A 435 -17.93 6.64 17.44
C HIS A 435 -18.73 7.70 16.66
N HIS A 436 -18.15 8.19 15.57
CA HIS A 436 -18.70 9.24 14.71
C HIS A 436 -19.09 8.67 13.35
N LEU A 437 -20.24 9.11 12.82
CA LEU A 437 -20.71 8.77 11.47
C LEU A 437 -20.51 9.90 10.46
N SER A 438 -20.00 11.05 10.92
CA SER A 438 -19.74 12.23 10.11
C SER A 438 -18.57 13.03 10.70
N PRO A 439 -17.72 13.63 9.86
CA PRO A 439 -16.66 14.52 10.34
C PRO A 439 -17.24 15.70 11.13
N ASP A 440 -16.65 16.01 12.29
CA ASP A 440 -17.00 17.15 13.13
C ASP A 440 -15.99 18.31 13.04
N GLY A 441 -14.94 18.13 12.23
CA GLY A 441 -13.88 19.12 12.00
C GLY A 441 -12.57 18.81 12.73
N ASP A 442 -12.59 17.87 13.68
CA ASP A 442 -11.38 17.39 14.34
C ASP A 442 -10.74 16.21 13.60
N ARG A 443 -9.60 15.75 14.13
CA ARG A 443 -8.87 14.58 13.65
C ARG A 443 -9.24 13.32 14.44
N TYR A 444 -9.15 12.17 13.77
CA TYR A 444 -9.55 10.87 14.30
C TYR A 444 -8.35 9.93 14.47
N ASP A 445 -8.41 9.07 15.48
CA ASP A 445 -7.39 8.03 15.70
C ASP A 445 -7.59 6.86 14.72
N LEU A 446 -8.84 6.63 14.32
CA LEU A 446 -9.23 5.59 13.37
C LEU A 446 -10.29 6.11 12.41
N VAL A 447 -10.03 5.98 11.11
CA VAL A 447 -11.02 6.21 10.05
C VAL A 447 -11.33 4.88 9.37
N VAL A 448 -12.63 4.57 9.24
CA VAL A 448 -13.14 3.41 8.51
C VAL A 448 -13.98 3.92 7.34
N ALA A 449 -13.69 3.46 6.12
CA ALA A 449 -14.40 3.93 4.93
C ALA A 449 -14.57 2.81 3.90
N THR A 450 -15.54 2.99 3.01
CA THR A 450 -15.64 2.22 1.76
C THR A 450 -15.30 3.15 0.59
N ALA A 451 -14.36 2.73 -0.26
CA ALA A 451 -13.93 3.50 -1.42
C ALA A 451 -15.08 3.69 -2.41
N THR A 452 -15.22 4.89 -2.95
CA THR A 452 -16.28 5.24 -3.91
C THR A 452 -15.76 5.91 -5.18
N GLY A 453 -14.46 6.16 -5.25
CA GLY A 453 -13.84 7.04 -6.22
C GLY A 453 -12.40 6.64 -6.51
N ARG A 454 -11.60 7.61 -6.96
CA ARG A 454 -10.22 7.37 -7.41
C ARG A 454 -9.26 7.27 -6.22
N PRO A 455 -8.29 6.34 -6.26
CA PRO A 455 -7.32 6.13 -5.19
C PRO A 455 -6.60 7.39 -4.74
N GLU A 456 -6.12 8.22 -5.66
CA GLU A 456 -5.30 9.40 -5.34
C GLU A 456 -6.09 10.47 -4.59
N GLU A 457 -7.31 10.74 -5.05
CA GLU A 457 -8.19 11.75 -4.46
C GLU A 457 -8.75 11.28 -3.11
N GLU A 458 -9.22 10.03 -3.03
CA GLU A 458 -9.79 9.49 -1.79
C GLU A 458 -8.73 9.23 -0.72
N ALA A 459 -7.55 8.70 -1.08
CA ALA A 459 -6.48 8.46 -0.11
C ALA A 459 -6.04 9.77 0.56
N ALA A 460 -5.82 10.84 -0.21
CA ALA A 460 -5.45 12.14 0.33
C ALA A 460 -6.55 12.71 1.25
N ALA A 461 -7.81 12.64 0.84
CA ALA A 461 -8.94 13.16 1.61
C ALA A 461 -9.14 12.39 2.93
N LEU A 462 -9.05 11.05 2.91
CA LEU A 462 -9.23 10.21 4.10
C LEU A 462 -8.06 10.35 5.07
N THR A 463 -6.83 10.41 4.57
CA THR A 463 -5.63 10.60 5.42
C THR A 463 -5.62 11.96 6.10
N ALA A 464 -6.17 13.01 5.48
CA ALA A 464 -6.29 14.33 6.09
C ALA A 464 -7.19 14.37 7.35
N LEU A 465 -8.08 13.39 7.51
CA LEU A 465 -8.94 13.24 8.68
C LEU A 465 -8.24 12.58 9.87
N LEU A 466 -7.06 11.99 9.67
CA LEU A 466 -6.36 11.25 10.72
C LEU A 466 -5.47 12.13 11.59
N ALA A 467 -5.45 11.81 12.89
CA ALA A 467 -4.43 12.30 13.81
C ALA A 467 -3.07 11.70 13.45
N PRO A 468 -1.94 12.35 13.82
CA PRO A 468 -0.61 11.76 13.67
C PRO A 468 -0.56 10.36 14.31
N GLY A 469 -0.04 9.36 13.58
CA GLY A 469 -0.04 7.96 14.03
C GLY A 469 -1.40 7.23 13.91
N GLY A 470 -2.46 7.91 13.46
CA GLY A 470 -3.79 7.35 13.26
C GLY A 470 -3.83 6.29 12.16
N ARG A 471 -4.88 5.45 12.19
CA ARG A 471 -5.06 4.31 11.28
C ARG A 471 -6.22 4.51 10.31
N LEU A 472 -6.02 4.13 9.06
CA LEU A 472 -7.08 4.03 8.05
C LEU A 472 -7.42 2.56 7.78
N LEU A 473 -8.71 2.23 7.83
CA LEU A 473 -9.25 0.95 7.38
C LEU A 473 -10.20 1.20 6.19
N LEU A 474 -9.74 0.85 4.99
CA LEU A 474 -10.44 1.16 3.74
C LEU A 474 -10.89 -0.12 3.03
N LEU A 475 -12.20 -0.32 2.89
CA LEU A 475 -12.75 -1.35 2.01
C LEU A 475 -12.79 -0.82 0.58
N ALA A 476 -12.07 -1.44 -0.34
CA ALA A 476 -12.03 -0.99 -1.73
C ALA A 476 -12.23 -2.14 -2.75
N PRO A 477 -12.96 -1.86 -3.84
CA PRO A 477 -13.04 -2.77 -4.98
C PRO A 477 -11.71 -2.80 -5.72
N THR A 478 -11.18 -4.00 -5.95
CA THR A 478 -9.93 -4.22 -6.67
C THR A 478 -10.07 -4.98 -7.98
N ALA A 479 -11.30 -5.37 -8.34
CA ALA A 479 -11.62 -5.92 -9.64
C ALA A 479 -13.00 -5.45 -10.10
N GLU A 480 -13.19 -5.39 -11.41
CA GLU A 480 -14.46 -4.99 -12.02
C GLU A 480 -15.61 -5.90 -11.55
N GLN A 481 -16.75 -5.29 -11.25
CA GLN A 481 -17.95 -5.97 -10.74
C GLN A 481 -19.09 -5.83 -11.74
N LEU A 482 -19.10 -6.69 -12.75
CA LEU A 482 -20.08 -6.64 -13.85
C LEU A 482 -21.52 -6.88 -13.36
N ASP A 483 -21.72 -7.58 -12.25
CA ASP A 483 -23.05 -7.82 -11.67
C ASP A 483 -23.77 -6.52 -11.25
N LEU A 484 -23.03 -5.45 -10.97
CA LEU A 484 -23.61 -4.12 -10.74
C LEU A 484 -24.31 -3.54 -11.98
N LEU A 485 -23.91 -3.94 -13.17
CA LEU A 485 -24.52 -3.51 -14.42
C LEU A 485 -25.98 -3.97 -14.54
N VAL A 486 -26.35 -5.07 -13.87
CA VAL A 486 -27.70 -5.65 -13.92
C VAL A 486 -28.57 -5.39 -12.69
N THR A 487 -27.97 -4.99 -11.56
CA THR A 487 -28.72 -4.72 -10.31
C THR A 487 -29.18 -3.28 -10.17
N GLY A 488 -28.65 -2.36 -10.98
CA GLY A 488 -29.18 -1.00 -11.10
C GLY A 488 -28.33 0.08 -10.44
N ASP A 489 -27.16 -0.23 -9.87
CA ASP A 489 -26.28 0.82 -9.34
C ASP A 489 -25.57 1.57 -10.48
N ALA A 490 -25.91 2.85 -10.63
CA ALA A 490 -25.30 3.72 -11.64
C ALA A 490 -23.90 4.18 -11.21
N ARG A 491 -23.63 4.18 -9.89
CA ARG A 491 -22.30 4.42 -9.33
C ARG A 491 -21.54 3.11 -9.42
N GLY A 492 -21.14 2.75 -10.64
CA GLY A 492 -20.16 1.68 -10.79
C GLY A 492 -18.96 2.06 -9.93
N LEU A 493 -18.66 1.26 -8.92
CA LEU A 493 -17.42 1.43 -8.19
C LEU A 493 -16.31 1.24 -9.23
N ALA A 494 -15.56 2.32 -9.50
CA ALA A 494 -14.36 2.22 -10.31
C ALA A 494 -13.42 1.31 -9.52
N ALA A 495 -13.26 0.08 -10.00
CA ALA A 495 -12.35 -0.85 -9.39
C ALA A 495 -10.94 -0.52 -9.86
N GLU A 496 -10.04 -0.34 -8.91
CA GLU A 496 -8.64 -0.02 -9.17
C GLU A 496 -7.78 -1.13 -8.56
N PRO A 497 -6.69 -1.55 -9.23
CA PRO A 497 -5.86 -2.63 -8.74
C PRO A 497 -5.31 -2.33 -7.34
N ALA A 498 -5.02 -3.37 -6.57
CA ALA A 498 -4.59 -3.20 -5.18
C ALA A 498 -3.29 -2.38 -5.07
N GLU A 499 -2.44 -2.47 -6.10
CA GLU A 499 -1.21 -1.72 -6.25
C GLU A 499 -1.45 -0.22 -6.38
N ALA A 500 -2.52 0.21 -7.08
CA ALA A 500 -2.88 1.62 -7.20
C ALA A 500 -3.31 2.19 -5.84
N TRP A 501 -4.12 1.46 -5.08
CA TRP A 501 -4.48 1.84 -3.71
C TRP A 501 -3.28 1.90 -2.77
N ARG A 502 -2.37 0.91 -2.81
CA ARG A 502 -1.13 0.94 -2.02
C ARG A 502 -0.27 2.16 -2.37
N ALA A 503 -0.09 2.44 -3.65
CA ALA A 503 0.69 3.58 -4.13
C ALA A 503 0.08 4.92 -3.69
N ALA A 504 -1.24 5.08 -3.86
CA ALA A 504 -1.96 6.29 -3.46
C ALA A 504 -1.91 6.53 -1.95
N LEU A 505 -2.12 5.50 -1.13
CA LEU A 505 -2.03 5.58 0.33
C LEU A 505 -0.59 5.92 0.79
N THR A 506 0.42 5.32 0.16
CA THR A 506 1.82 5.64 0.43
C THR A 506 2.13 7.10 0.09
N ALA A 507 1.68 7.57 -1.08
CA ALA A 507 1.83 8.96 -1.50
C ALA A 507 1.09 9.94 -0.59
N ALA A 508 -0.02 9.53 0.01
CA ALA A 508 -0.80 10.31 0.98
C ALA A 508 -0.16 10.38 2.38
N GLY A 509 1.02 9.76 2.59
CA GLY A 509 1.74 9.82 3.87
C GLY A 509 1.56 8.61 4.77
N CYS A 510 1.10 7.48 4.22
CA CYS A 510 1.02 6.21 4.97
C CYS A 510 2.24 5.31 4.68
N PRO A 511 3.31 5.31 5.51
CA PRO A 511 4.52 4.54 5.23
C PRO A 511 4.32 3.02 5.29
N THR A 512 3.28 2.54 5.97
CA THR A 512 2.90 1.13 5.99
C THR A 512 1.46 0.98 5.54
N VAL A 513 1.27 0.21 4.45
CA VAL A 513 -0.04 -0.13 3.89
C VAL A 513 -0.11 -1.65 3.70
N LEU A 514 -1.04 -2.29 4.40
CA LEU A 514 -1.32 -3.71 4.30
C LEU A 514 -2.65 -3.91 3.56
N ALA A 515 -2.78 -5.01 2.83
CA ALA A 515 -4.04 -5.37 2.17
C ALA A 515 -4.48 -6.77 2.62
N LEU A 516 -5.71 -6.87 3.12
CA LEU A 516 -6.35 -8.10 3.55
C LEU A 516 -7.46 -8.48 2.55
N PRO A 517 -7.57 -9.76 2.17
CA PRO A 517 -6.61 -10.81 2.50
C PRO A 517 -5.27 -10.59 1.77
N ALA A 518 -4.22 -11.23 2.29
CA ALA A 518 -2.88 -11.25 1.71
C ALA A 518 -2.89 -11.72 0.25
N ASP A 519 -1.85 -11.31 -0.48
CA ASP A 519 -1.69 -11.66 -1.89
C ASP A 519 -1.65 -13.18 -2.07
N GLY A 520 -2.42 -13.68 -3.06
CA GLY A 520 -2.57 -15.11 -3.33
C GLY A 520 -3.70 -15.81 -2.56
N HIS A 521 -4.31 -15.17 -1.55
CA HIS A 521 -5.45 -15.76 -0.83
C HIS A 521 -6.71 -15.83 -1.72
N PRO A 522 -7.47 -16.95 -1.72
CA PRO A 522 -8.66 -17.11 -2.58
C PRO A 522 -9.69 -15.98 -2.45
N MET A 523 -9.94 -15.51 -1.22
CA MET A 523 -10.90 -14.42 -0.99
C MET A 523 -10.51 -13.10 -1.65
N GLY A 524 -9.22 -12.89 -1.96
CA GLY A 524 -8.77 -11.69 -2.67
C GLY A 524 -9.21 -11.67 -4.15
N LEU A 525 -9.54 -12.84 -4.71
CA LEU A 525 -10.03 -12.98 -6.08
C LEU A 525 -11.50 -12.56 -6.23
N LEU A 526 -12.22 -12.32 -5.12
CA LEU A 526 -13.58 -11.78 -5.15
C LEU A 526 -13.60 -10.27 -5.51
N GLY A 527 -12.44 -9.63 -5.67
CA GLY A 527 -12.34 -8.26 -6.17
C GLY A 527 -12.67 -7.19 -5.11
N GLN A 528 -12.52 -7.54 -3.83
CA GLN A 528 -12.70 -6.63 -2.69
C GLN A 528 -11.55 -6.86 -1.72
N ARG A 529 -10.96 -5.78 -1.22
CA ARG A 529 -9.90 -5.83 -0.21
C ARG A 529 -10.13 -4.82 0.89
N LEU A 530 -9.63 -5.14 2.07
CA LEU A 530 -9.52 -4.24 3.20
C LEU A 530 -8.07 -3.77 3.30
N PHE A 531 -7.84 -2.48 3.06
CA PHE A 531 -6.54 -1.85 3.26
C PHE A 531 -6.44 -1.36 4.70
N ALA A 532 -5.35 -1.70 5.38
CA ALA A 532 -5.02 -1.19 6.70
C ALA A 532 -3.74 -0.37 6.60
N ALA A 533 -3.84 0.93 6.87
CA ALA A 533 -2.74 1.87 6.73
C ALA A 533 -2.57 2.70 8.01
N ARG A 534 -1.36 3.22 8.23
CA ARG A 534 -1.04 4.14 9.33
C ARG A 534 -0.42 5.40 8.76
N VAL A 535 -0.80 6.56 9.27
CA VAL A 535 -0.17 7.85 8.94
C VAL A 535 1.12 8.00 9.74
N GLY A 536 2.18 8.42 9.06
CA GLY A 536 3.50 8.67 9.67
C GLY A 536 3.56 9.89 10.57
#